data_AF-A0A679ISV2-F1
#
_entry.id   AF-A0A679ISV2-F1
#
_cell.length_a   1.000
_cell.length_b   1.000
_cell.length_c   1.000
_cell.angle_alpha   90.00
_cell.angle_beta   90.00
_cell.angle_gamma   90.00
#
_symmetry.space_group_name_H-M   'P 1'
#
loop_
_entity.id
_entity.type
_entity.pdbx_description
1 polymer ?
#
loop_
_entity_poly.entity_id
_entity_poly.type
_entity_poly.pdbx_seq_one_letter_code
_entity_poly.pdbx_strand_id
1 'polypeptide(L)'
;MKEKMNVKKFGNFVANTSNALLKGFLSDSMDEELQLKISVEMAETLVLAAEKESLVVLQLDLAKNSVKYETVYGWILNKQLNPNHLVIKPRNNEQQMRMIPLESIRKVSILDKEGQRTSITR
;
A
#
# COMPACT_ATOMS: atom_id res chain seq x y z
N MET A 1 49.10 32.03 27.27
CA MET A 1 48.06 31.98 26.22
C MET A 1 47.08 30.87 26.62
N LYS A 2 45.85 31.18 27.06
CA LYS A 2 44.85 30.18 27.48
C LYS A 2 43.71 30.17 26.46
N GLU A 3 43.60 29.10 25.68
CA GLU A 3 42.53 28.88 24.72
C GLU A 3 41.23 28.56 25.48
N LYS A 4 40.25 29.48 25.44
CA LYS A 4 38.92 29.24 25.98
C LYS A 4 38.13 28.41 24.95
N MET A 5 38.08 27.11 25.15
CA MET A 5 37.29 26.18 24.33
C MET A 5 35.80 26.55 24.40
N ASN A 6 35.19 26.79 23.24
CA ASN A 6 33.87 27.40 23.08
C ASN A 6 32.73 26.39 23.31
N VAL A 7 32.29 26.30 24.57
CA VAL A 7 31.23 25.38 25.07
C VAL A 7 29.85 25.60 24.41
N LYS A 8 29.63 26.71 23.69
CA LYS A 8 28.35 26.98 22.99
C LYS A 8 28.10 26.10 21.77
N LYS A 9 29.13 25.43 21.20
CA LYS A 9 28.96 24.61 19.98
C LYS A 9 28.42 23.20 20.24
N PHE A 10 28.48 22.70 21.48
CA PHE A 10 27.96 21.36 21.83
C PHE A 10 26.47 21.35 22.18
N GLY A 11 25.93 22.42 22.78
CA GLY A 11 24.50 22.51 23.13
C GLY A 11 23.56 22.54 21.93
N ASN A 12 23.98 23.18 20.83
CA ASN A 12 23.20 23.26 19.58
C ASN A 12 23.26 21.98 18.73
N PHE A 13 24.18 21.06 19.02
CA PHE A 13 24.30 19.78 18.29
C PHE A 13 23.36 18.71 18.85
N VAL A 14 23.13 18.68 20.16
CA VAL A 14 22.21 17.73 20.83
C VAL A 14 20.74 18.13 20.64
N ALA A 15 20.40 19.41 20.75
CA ALA A 15 19.01 19.86 20.63
C ALA A 15 18.42 19.72 19.22
N ASN A 16 19.24 19.89 18.17
CA ASN A 16 18.77 19.79 16.79
C ASN A 16 18.71 18.32 16.29
N THR A 17 19.59 17.45 16.79
CA THR A 17 19.59 16.02 16.42
C THR A 17 18.48 15.24 17.12
N SER A 18 18.24 15.46 18.41
CA SER A 18 17.15 14.77 19.13
C SER A 18 15.78 15.13 18.57
N ASN A 19 15.53 16.39 18.22
CA ASN A 19 14.26 16.80 17.60
C ASN A 19 14.10 16.25 16.18
N ALA A 20 15.18 16.14 15.40
CA ALA A 20 15.12 15.54 14.07
C ALA A 20 14.88 14.02 14.14
N LEU A 21 15.53 13.32 15.07
CA LEU A 21 15.35 11.88 15.28
C LEU A 21 13.95 11.57 15.84
N LEU A 22 13.45 12.35 16.80
CA LEU A 22 12.08 12.19 17.32
C LEU A 22 11.02 12.49 16.27
N LYS A 23 11.21 13.53 15.45
CA LYS A 23 10.29 13.82 14.34
C LYS A 23 10.30 12.71 13.30
N GLY A 24 11.46 12.17 12.95
CA GLY A 24 11.58 11.01 12.06
C GLY A 24 10.90 9.77 12.62
N PHE A 25 11.10 9.45 13.90
CA PHE A 25 10.43 8.33 14.56
C PHE A 25 8.91 8.51 14.63
N LEU A 26 8.43 9.71 14.97
CA LEU A 26 7.00 10.02 15.01
C LEU A 26 6.38 10.00 13.61
N SER A 27 7.05 10.56 12.59
CA SER A 27 6.56 10.52 11.22
C SER A 27 6.50 9.10 10.68
N ASP A 28 7.54 8.29 10.91
CA ASP A 28 7.58 6.90 10.46
C ASP A 28 6.43 6.09 11.07
N SER A 29 6.15 6.29 12.38
CA SER A 29 5.01 5.62 13.04
C SER A 29 3.64 6.05 12.48
N MET A 30 3.49 7.32 12.13
CA MET A 30 2.26 7.85 11.54
C MET A 30 2.07 7.35 10.09
N ASP A 31 3.16 7.26 9.33
CA ASP A 31 3.15 6.76 7.96
C ASP A 31 2.81 5.26 7.94
N GLU A 32 3.35 4.47 8.89
CA GLU A 32 3.00 3.05 9.06
C GLU A 32 1.51 2.85 9.41
N GLU A 33 0.96 3.63 10.35
CA GLU A 33 -0.46 3.57 10.70
C GLU A 33 -1.37 3.93 9.52
N LEU A 34 -1.01 4.96 8.75
CA LEU A 34 -1.76 5.37 7.56
C LEU A 34 -1.72 4.27 6.49
N GLN A 35 -0.56 3.68 6.26
CA GLN A 35 -0.37 2.58 5.32
C GLN A 35 -1.17 1.34 5.71
N LEU A 36 -1.23 1.01 7.01
CA LEU A 36 -2.09 -0.05 7.54
C LEU A 36 -3.57 0.25 7.29
N LYS A 37 -4.01 1.49 7.52
CA LYS A 37 -5.40 1.90 7.29
C LYS A 37 -5.80 1.78 5.81
N ILE A 38 -4.95 2.26 4.90
CA ILE A 38 -5.15 2.11 3.45
C ILE A 38 -5.19 0.63 3.07
N SER A 39 -4.37 -0.20 3.71
CA SER A 39 -4.35 -1.65 3.47
C SER A 39 -5.66 -2.33 3.86
N VAL A 40 -6.23 -1.97 5.01
CA VAL A 40 -7.52 -2.49 5.47
C VAL A 40 -8.64 -2.03 4.54
N GLU A 41 -8.70 -0.72 4.22
CA GLU A 41 -9.71 -0.17 3.31
C GLU A 41 -9.67 -0.83 1.93
N MET A 42 -8.45 -1.07 1.41
CA MET A 42 -8.25 -1.77 0.14
C MET A 42 -8.79 -3.21 0.21
N ALA A 43 -8.54 -3.94 1.30
CA ALA A 43 -9.02 -5.31 1.48
C ALA A 43 -10.55 -5.36 1.55
N GLU A 44 -11.17 -4.48 2.35
CA GLU A 44 -12.63 -4.37 2.45
C GLU A 44 -13.27 -4.04 1.09
N THR A 45 -12.65 -3.11 0.36
CA THR A 45 -13.10 -2.71 -0.98
C THR A 45 -13.01 -3.85 -2.00
N LEU A 46 -11.98 -4.70 -1.91
CA LEU A 46 -11.85 -5.90 -2.74
C LEU A 46 -12.90 -6.95 -2.39
N VAL A 47 -13.22 -7.15 -1.10
CA VAL A 47 -14.31 -8.05 -0.68
C VAL A 47 -15.63 -7.58 -1.25
N LEU A 48 -15.94 -6.29 -1.13
CA LEU A 48 -17.16 -5.70 -1.69
C LEU A 48 -17.23 -5.85 -3.22
N ALA A 49 -16.11 -5.66 -3.92
CA ALA A 49 -16.04 -5.86 -5.36
C ALA A 49 -16.29 -7.33 -5.75
N ALA A 50 -15.81 -8.29 -4.95
CA ALA A 50 -16.08 -9.72 -5.14
C ALA A 50 -17.56 -10.05 -4.95
N GLU A 51 -18.19 -9.50 -3.91
CA GLU A 51 -19.64 -9.68 -3.65
C GLU A 51 -20.51 -9.12 -4.78
N LYS A 52 -20.12 -7.96 -5.31
CA LYS A 52 -20.84 -7.28 -6.39
C LYS A 52 -20.50 -7.79 -7.79
N GLU A 53 -19.57 -8.74 -7.92
CA GLU A 53 -19.04 -9.21 -9.20
C GLU A 53 -18.55 -8.06 -10.09
N SER A 54 -17.93 -7.06 -9.47
CA SER A 54 -17.41 -5.89 -10.18
C SER A 54 -16.13 -6.23 -10.95
N LEU A 55 -15.88 -5.54 -12.06
CA LEU A 55 -14.62 -5.69 -12.78
C LEU A 55 -13.53 -4.96 -11.98
N VAL A 56 -12.42 -5.65 -11.74
CA VAL A 56 -11.30 -5.12 -10.97
C VAL A 56 -10.08 -5.02 -11.85
N VAL A 57 -9.33 -3.92 -11.71
CA VAL A 57 -8.04 -3.68 -12.34
C VAL A 57 -7.02 -3.45 -11.24
N LEU A 58 -5.98 -4.27 -11.22
CA LEU A 58 -4.93 -4.23 -10.20
C LEU A 58 -3.61 -3.87 -10.84
N GLN A 59 -2.87 -2.96 -10.20
CA GLN A 59 -1.46 -2.76 -10.46
C GLN A 59 -0.67 -3.52 -9.40
N LEU A 60 0.17 -4.45 -9.85
CA LEU A 60 0.99 -5.30 -8.98
C LEU A 60 2.44 -4.89 -9.11
N ASP A 61 3.12 -4.75 -7.98
CA ASP A 61 4.57 -4.56 -7.97
C ASP A 61 5.27 -5.86 -8.36
N LEU A 62 6.16 -5.80 -9.35
CA LEU A 62 6.93 -6.97 -9.81
C LEU A 62 7.99 -7.43 -8.80
N ALA A 63 8.39 -6.53 -7.91
CA ALA A 63 9.27 -6.79 -6.77
C ALA A 63 9.01 -5.75 -5.68
N LYS A 64 9.36 -6.06 -4.43
CA LYS A 64 9.19 -5.14 -3.30
C LYS A 64 9.90 -3.80 -3.59
N ASN A 65 9.18 -2.69 -3.48
CA ASN A 65 9.66 -1.32 -3.76
C ASN A 65 10.11 -1.09 -5.23
N SER A 66 9.62 -1.89 -6.17
CA SER A 66 9.87 -1.72 -7.59
C SER A 66 9.06 -0.57 -8.18
N VAL A 67 9.67 0.23 -9.06
CA VAL A 67 8.94 1.19 -9.91
C VAL A 67 8.20 0.47 -11.04
N LYS A 68 8.67 -0.72 -11.42
CA LYS A 68 8.03 -1.57 -12.44
C LYS A 68 6.84 -2.31 -11.83
N TYR A 69 5.71 -2.17 -12.49
CA TYR A 69 4.47 -2.84 -12.15
C TYR A 69 3.95 -3.63 -13.36
N GLU A 70 3.12 -4.63 -13.08
CA GLU A 70 2.26 -5.26 -14.07
C GLU A 70 0.80 -4.86 -13.81
N THR A 71 -0.05 -4.98 -14.83
CA THR A 71 -1.49 -4.73 -14.69
C THR A 71 -2.26 -6.01 -15.01
N VAL A 72 -3.13 -6.41 -14.09
CA VAL A 72 -4.06 -7.54 -14.26
C VAL A 72 -5.49 -7.05 -14.09
N TYR A 73 -6.43 -7.68 -14.77
CA TYR A 73 -7.84 -7.34 -14.65
C TYR A 73 -8.74 -8.58 -14.75
N GLY A 74 -9.88 -8.52 -14.07
CA GLY A 74 -10.85 -9.61 -14.07
C GLY A 74 -11.79 -9.52 -12.89
N TRP A 75 -12.42 -10.65 -12.57
CA TRP A 75 -13.34 -10.77 -11.44
C TRP A 75 -12.70 -11.58 -10.32
N ILE A 76 -13.02 -11.19 -9.09
CA ILE A 76 -12.55 -11.86 -7.89
C ILE A 76 -13.42 -13.10 -7.66
N LEU A 77 -12.79 -14.25 -7.45
CA LEU A 77 -13.48 -15.53 -7.26
C LEU A 77 -13.72 -15.85 -5.79
N ASN A 78 -12.82 -15.44 -4.89
CA ASN A 78 -12.94 -15.71 -3.47
C ASN A 78 -13.67 -14.57 -2.74
N LYS A 79 -14.78 -14.90 -2.06
CA LYS A 79 -15.55 -13.96 -1.22
C LYS A 79 -14.89 -13.69 0.14
N GLN A 80 -13.87 -14.47 0.50
CA GLN A 80 -13.03 -14.23 1.67
C GLN A 80 -11.57 -14.17 1.25
N LEU A 81 -10.87 -13.12 1.66
CA LEU A 81 -9.44 -12.93 1.45
C LEU A 81 -8.69 -13.81 2.45
N ASN A 82 -8.53 -15.08 2.12
CA ASN A 82 -7.90 -16.07 2.99
C ASN A 82 -6.37 -16.06 2.79
N PRO A 83 -5.58 -16.00 3.86
CA PRO A 83 -5.51 -14.90 4.82
C PRO A 83 -4.83 -13.63 4.26
N ASN A 84 -4.38 -13.61 3.00
CA ASN A 84 -3.73 -12.44 2.36
C ASN A 84 -3.68 -12.53 0.83
N HIS A 85 -4.51 -13.38 0.22
CA HIS A 85 -4.49 -13.59 -1.22
C HIS A 85 -5.86 -13.36 -1.85
N LEU A 86 -5.80 -12.83 -3.07
CA LEU A 86 -6.90 -12.64 -3.98
C LEU A 86 -6.80 -13.66 -5.11
N VAL A 87 -7.92 -14.24 -5.53
CA VAL A 87 -7.98 -15.08 -6.72
C VAL A 87 -8.76 -14.33 -7.80
N ILE A 88 -8.11 -14.01 -8.91
CA ILE A 88 -8.75 -13.37 -10.08
C ILE A 88 -8.94 -14.39 -11.21
N LYS A 89 -10.13 -14.34 -11.83
CA LYS A 89 -10.42 -14.91 -13.14
C LYS A 89 -10.35 -13.82 -14.22
N PRO A 90 -9.35 -13.85 -15.12
CA PRO A 90 -9.27 -12.94 -16.25
C PRO A 90 -10.44 -13.17 -17.22
N ARG A 91 -10.90 -12.10 -17.89
CA ARG A 91 -12.02 -12.17 -18.84
C ARG A 91 -11.76 -13.05 -20.06
N ASN A 92 -10.52 -13.12 -20.51
CA ASN A 92 -10.18 -13.70 -21.82
C ASN A 92 -9.61 -15.12 -21.74
N ASN A 93 -9.43 -15.70 -20.54
CA ASN A 93 -8.83 -17.03 -20.44
C ASN A 93 -9.30 -17.77 -19.17
N GLU A 94 -10.30 -18.63 -19.32
CA GLU A 94 -10.91 -19.36 -18.19
C GLU A 94 -9.94 -20.34 -17.51
N GLN A 95 -8.84 -20.70 -18.17
CA GLN A 95 -7.84 -21.64 -17.65
C GLN A 95 -6.70 -20.98 -16.85
N GLN A 96 -6.65 -19.64 -16.76
CA GLN A 96 -5.61 -18.92 -16.01
C GLN A 96 -6.21 -18.16 -14.82
N MET A 97 -6.67 -18.90 -13.79
CA MET A 97 -6.87 -18.29 -12.49
C MET A 97 -5.52 -17.83 -11.93
N ARG A 98 -5.48 -16.62 -11.38
CA ARG A 98 -4.26 -16.08 -10.78
C ARG A 98 -4.49 -15.78 -9.31
N MET A 99 -3.64 -16.34 -8.46
CA MET A 99 -3.56 -16.00 -7.04
C MET A 99 -2.58 -14.84 -6.88
N ILE A 100 -3.02 -13.78 -6.19
CA ILE A 100 -2.31 -12.51 -6.07
C ILE A 100 -2.19 -12.17 -4.58
N PRO A 101 -0.97 -12.00 -4.06
CA PRO A 101 -0.76 -11.52 -2.70
C PRO A 101 -1.23 -10.06 -2.55
N LEU A 102 -2.00 -9.75 -1.51
CA LEU A 102 -2.53 -8.39 -1.26
C LEU A 102 -1.41 -7.36 -1.09
N GLU A 103 -0.28 -7.76 -0.52
CA GLU A 103 0.90 -6.90 -0.32
C GLU A 103 1.58 -6.49 -1.63
N SER A 104 1.36 -7.24 -2.72
CA SER A 104 1.87 -6.86 -4.05
C SER A 104 1.00 -5.82 -4.74
N ILE A 105 -0.22 -5.58 -4.24
CA ILE A 105 -1.18 -4.67 -4.87
C ILE A 105 -0.84 -3.24 -4.47
N ARG A 106 -0.33 -2.50 -5.46
CA ARG A 106 -0.06 -1.06 -5.32
C ARG A 106 -1.31 -0.21 -5.51
N LYS A 107 -2.17 -0.63 -6.44
CA LYS A 107 -3.37 0.12 -6.80
C LYS A 107 -4.51 -0.80 -7.17
N VAL A 108 -5.69 -0.47 -6.69
CA VAL A 108 -6.96 -1.08 -7.05
C VAL A 108 -7.80 -0.04 -7.79
N SER A 109 -8.39 -0.43 -8.92
CA SER A 109 -9.48 0.29 -9.56
C SER A 109 -10.64 -0.68 -9.79
N ILE A 110 -11.83 -0.29 -9.34
CA ILE A 110 -13.06 -1.06 -9.49
C ILE A 110 -13.95 -0.34 -10.48
N LEU A 111 -14.52 -1.09 -11.42
CA LEU A 111 -15.61 -0.67 -12.29
C LEU A 111 -16.83 -1.49 -11.91
N ASP A 112 -17.83 -0.84 -11.33
CA ASP A 112 -19.09 -1.49 -10.97
C ASP A 112 -20.01 -1.70 -12.20
N LYS A 113 -21.17 -2.30 -11.96
CA LYS A 113 -22.13 -2.65 -13.03
C LYS A 113 -22.82 -1.39 -13.59
N GLU A 114 -22.85 -0.32 -12.81
CA GLU A 114 -23.39 0.99 -13.14
C GLU A 114 -22.38 1.87 -13.92
N GLY A 115 -21.15 1.39 -14.07
CA GLY A 115 -20.07 2.08 -14.77
C GLY A 115 -19.35 3.13 -13.92
N GLN A 116 -19.63 3.21 -12.62
CA GLN A 116 -18.89 4.06 -11.70
C GLN A 116 -17.54 3.43 -11.38
N ARG A 117 -16.55 4.32 -11.20
CA ARG A 117 -15.18 3.94 -10.95
C ARG A 117 -14.70 4.43 -9.59
N THR A 118 -14.20 3.50 -8.79
CA THR A 118 -13.52 3.79 -7.51
C THR A 118 -12.08 3.32 -7.57
N SER A 119 -11.15 4.05 -6.94
CA SER A 119 -9.72 3.71 -6.95
C SER A 119 -9.09 3.93 -5.59
N ILE A 120 -8.26 2.98 -5.16
CA ILE A 120 -7.44 3.07 -3.94
C ILE A 120 -5.99 2.82 -4.33
N THR A 121 -5.05 3.60 -3.79
CA THR A 121 -3.61 3.49 -4.07
C THR A 121 -2.85 3.48 -2.75
N ARG A 122 -1.82 2.63 -2.68
CA ARG A 122 -0.88 2.51 -1.56
C ARG A 122 0.47 3.17 -1.91
#